data_AF-A0A1H4HJ80-F1
#
_entry.id   AF-A0A1H4HJ80-F1
#
_cell.length_a   1.000
_cell.length_b   1.000
_cell.length_c   1.000
_cell.angle_alpha   90.00
_cell.angle_beta   90.00
_cell.angle_gamma   90.00
#
_symmetry.space_group_name_H-M   'P 1'
#
loop_
_entity.id
_entity.type
_entity.pdbx_description
1 polymer ?
#
loop_
_entity_poly.entity_id
_entity_poly.type
_entity_poly.pdbx_seq_one_letter_code
_entity_poly.pdbx_strand_id
1 'polypeptide(L)' 'MHLIIFKTSVDKQKHVGKLLSLLKALPPVTQCNFDLDDCDNILRVVSTDLQPQLICELLKTEGFHCEPMESFVYHL' A
#
# COMPACT_ATOMS: atom_id res chain seq x y z
N MET A 1 -7.80 -0.43 -14.08
CA MET A 1 -7.34 -0.22 -12.69
C MET A 1 -5.85 -0.44 -12.64
N HIS A 2 -5.19 0.15 -11.66
CA HIS A 2 -3.76 0.00 -11.42
C HIS A 2 -3.55 -0.88 -10.20
N LEU A 3 -2.72 -1.92 -10.31
CA LEU A 3 -2.14 -2.61 -9.16
C LEU A 3 -0.74 -2.04 -8.96
N ILE A 4 -0.49 -1.50 -7.78
CA ILE A 4 0.81 -0.96 -7.39
C ILE A 4 1.30 -1.78 -6.20
N ILE A 5 2.53 -2.28 -6.31
CA ILE A 5 3.21 -3.07 -5.29
C ILE A 5 4.26 -2.18 -4.64
N PHE A 6 4.25 -2.15 -3.32
CA PHE A 6 5.19 -1.39 -2.50
C PHE A 6 5.96 -2.33 -1.59
N LYS A 7 7.25 -2.04 -1.42
CA LYS A 7 8.05 -2.57 -0.31
C LYS A 7 7.83 -1.69 0.90
N THR A 8 7.62 -2.28 2.07
CA THR A 8 7.37 -1.51 3.30
C THR A 8 8.23 -2.00 4.46
N SER A 9 8.29 -1.23 5.55
CA SER A 9 8.86 -1.71 6.82
C SER A 9 7.79 -2.18 7.82
N VAL A 10 6.57 -2.45 7.36
CA VAL A 10 5.46 -2.90 8.22
C VAL A 10 5.59 -4.40 8.44
N ASP A 11 5.96 -4.81 9.67
CA ASP A 11 6.32 -6.19 9.99
C ASP A 11 5.38 -6.87 11.00
N LYS A 12 4.41 -6.13 11.55
CA LYS A 12 3.55 -6.60 12.65
C LYS A 12 2.08 -6.37 12.38
N GLN A 13 1.30 -7.43 12.59
CA GLN A 13 -0.16 -7.43 12.43
C GLN A 13 -0.87 -6.31 13.20
N LYS A 14 -0.34 -5.89 14.35
CA LYS A 14 -0.91 -4.82 15.17
C LYS A 14 -0.96 -3.45 14.46
N HIS A 15 -0.09 -3.22 13.47
CA HIS A 15 -0.04 -1.96 12.70
C HIS A 15 -0.93 -2.01 11.46
N VAL A 16 -1.13 -3.20 10.89
CA VAL A 16 -1.88 -3.43 9.66
C VAL A 16 -3.30 -2.88 9.75
N GLY A 17 -4.01 -3.11 10.86
CA GLY A 17 -5.39 -2.65 11.02
C GLY A 17 -5.56 -1.14 10.88
N LYS A 18 -4.68 -0.36 11.54
CA LYS A 18 -4.68 1.11 11.44
C LYS A 18 -4.35 1.56 10.01
N LEU A 19 -3.28 1.01 9.42
CA LEU A 19 -2.81 1.40 8.09
C LEU A 19 -3.84 1.06 6.99
N LEU A 20 -4.45 -0.13 7.03
CA LEU A 20 -5.52 -0.49 6.10
C LEU A 20 -6.73 0.46 6.21
N SER A 21 -7.07 0.91 7.41
CA SER A 21 -8.18 1.85 7.61
C SER A 21 -7.88 3.21 6.99
N LEU A 22 -6.64 3.71 7.16
CA LEU A 22 -6.19 4.96 6.55
C LEU A 22 -6.12 4.86 5.02
N LEU A 23 -5.56 3.77 4.49
CA LEU A 23 -5.44 3.52 3.05
C LEU A 23 -6.82 3.43 2.38
N LYS A 24 -7.77 2.72 2.99
CA LYS A 24 -9.14 2.60 2.48
C LYS A 24 -9.95 3.90 2.57
N ALA A 25 -9.51 4.86 3.36
CA ALA A 25 -10.12 6.19 3.41
C ALA A 25 -9.68 7.09 2.23
N LEU A 26 -8.66 6.69 1.47
CA LEU A 26 -8.23 7.41 0.28
C LEU A 26 -9.20 7.12 -0.87
N PRO A 27 -9.86 8.13 -1.46
CA PRO A 27 -10.82 7.93 -2.55
C PRO A 27 -10.32 7.11 -3.75
N PRO A 28 -9.06 7.23 -4.22
CA PRO A 28 -8.60 6.44 -5.36
C PRO A 28 -8.28 4.98 -5.00
N VAL A 29 -8.17 4.61 -3.72
CA VAL A 29 -7.87 3.25 -3.28
C VAL A 29 -9.15 2.42 -3.27
N THR A 30 -9.14 1.36 -4.06
CA THR A 30 -10.28 0.43 -4.18
C THR A 30 -10.07 -0.83 -3.35
N GLN A 31 -8.84 -1.35 -3.31
CA GLN A 31 -8.45 -2.49 -2.50
C GLN A 31 -7.01 -2.31 -2.03
N CYS A 32 -6.69 -2.84 -0.85
CA CYS A 32 -5.30 -2.91 -0.39
C CYS A 32 -5.12 -4.06 0.61
N ASN A 33 -3.95 -4.69 0.60
CA ASN A 33 -3.54 -5.72 1.56
C ASN A 33 -2.05 -5.64 1.88
N PHE A 34 -1.70 -6.00 3.11
CA PHE A 34 -0.32 -6.27 3.51
C PHE A 34 -0.08 -7.77 3.45
N ASP A 35 1.09 -8.13 2.94
CA ASP A 35 1.63 -9.48 2.91
C ASP A 35 2.87 -9.51 3.79
N LEU A 36 2.67 -9.93 5.03
CA LEU A 36 3.70 -9.95 6.07
C LEU A 36 4.54 -11.24 6.03
N ASP A 37 4.08 -12.25 5.28
CA ASP A 37 4.82 -13.51 5.12
C ASP A 37 5.89 -13.40 4.03
N ASP A 38 5.80 -12.36 3.19
CA ASP A 38 6.82 -11.99 2.21
C ASP A 38 8.04 -11.35 2.91
N CYS A 39 9.24 -11.79 2.54
CA CYS A 39 10.49 -11.28 3.10
C CYS A 39 10.67 -9.75 2.93
N ASP A 40 10.01 -9.16 1.93
CA ASP A 40 10.06 -7.74 1.65
C ASP A 40 8.92 -6.93 2.32
N ASN A 41 8.04 -7.55 3.10
CA ASN A 41 6.87 -6.90 3.75
C ASN A 41 6.05 -6.07 2.75
N ILE A 42 5.36 -6.77 1.85
CA ILE A 42 4.73 -6.18 0.67
C ILE A 42 3.39 -5.54 1.00
N LEU A 43 3.14 -4.35 0.46
CA LEU A 43 1.82 -3.72 0.40
C LEU A 43 1.35 -3.73 -1.06
N ARG A 44 0.17 -4.30 -1.31
CA ARG A 44 -0.49 -4.28 -2.62
C ARG A 44 -1.66 -3.31 -2.59
N VAL A 45 -1.71 -2.38 -3.53
CA VAL A 45 -2.78 -1.38 -3.65
C VAL A 45 -3.39 -1.47 -5.03
N VAL A 46 -4.71 -1.60 -5.08
CA VAL A 46 -5.50 -1.46 -6.30
C VAL A 46 -6.17 -0.09 -6.30
N SER A 47 -6.01 0.66 -7.38
CA SER A 47 -6.55 2.03 -7.49
C SER A 47 -7.04 2.38 -8.89
N THR A 48 -7.83 3.44 -8.97
CA THR A 48 -8.31 4.01 -10.24
C THR A 48 -7.34 5.03 -10.83
N ASP A 49 -6.86 5.96 -10.01
CA ASP A 49 -5.89 7.00 -10.38
C ASP A 49 -5.17 7.48 -9.10
N LEU A 50 -4.07 6.82 -8.75
CA LEU A 50 -3.35 7.04 -7.50
C LEU A 50 -1.89 7.35 -7.82
N GLN A 51 -1.40 8.46 -7.30
CA GLN A 51 0.03 8.76 -7.29
C GLN A 51 0.70 7.92 -6.19
N PRO A 52 1.68 7.04 -6.52
CA PRO A 52 2.32 6.17 -5.54
C PRO A 52 2.92 6.91 -4.33
N GLN A 53 3.37 8.15 -4.54
CA GLN A 53 3.94 9.01 -3.50
C GLN A 53 2.95 9.27 -2.35
N LEU A 54 1.65 9.33 -2.63
CA LEU A 54 0.63 9.52 -1.59
C LEU A 54 0.64 8.36 -0.58
N ILE A 55 0.87 7.13 -1.05
CA ILE A 55 0.97 5.94 -0.19
C ILE A 55 2.27 5.99 0.61
N CYS A 56 3.38 6.32 -0.05
CA CYS A 56 4.67 6.45 0.62
C CYS A 56 4.66 7.51 1.72
N GLU A 57 4.05 8.67 1.46
CA GLU A 57 3.92 9.76 2.43
C GLU A 57 3.02 9.34 3.60
N LEU A 58 1.89 8.68 3.34
CA LEU A 58 1.00 8.16 4.38
C LEU A 58 1.71 7.15 5.30
N LEU A 59 2.47 6.20 4.73
CA LEU A 59 3.23 5.25 5.54
C LEU A 59 4.35 5.95 6.32
N LYS A 60 5.00 6.94 5.72
CA LYS A 60 6.06 7.72 6.36
C LYS A 60 5.54 8.55 7.54
N THR A 61 4.37 9.19 7.44
CA THR A 61 3.77 9.92 8.57
C THR A 61 3.38 8.99 9.72
N GLU A 62 3.10 7.72 9.40
CA GLU A 62 2.83 6.64 10.36
C GLU A 62 4.10 5.96 10.90
N GLY A 63 5.29 6.41 10.47
CA GLY A 63 6.58 5.93 10.96
C GLY A 63 7.17 4.73 10.21
N PHE A 64 6.67 4.44 9.01
CA PHE A 64 7.13 3.31 8.19
C PHE A 64 7.85 3.75 6.92
N HIS A 65 8.84 2.99 6.50
CA HIS A 65 9.41 3.10 5.16
C HIS A 65 8.44 2.50 4.14
N CYS A 66 8.37 3.11 2.95
CA CYS A 66 7.56 2.65 1.84
C CYS A 66 8.15 3.15 0.52
N GLU A 67 8.36 2.25 -0.42
CA GLU A 67 8.84 2.57 -1.76
C GLU A 67 8.07 1.76 -2.82
N PRO A 68 7.76 2.36 -3.99
CA PRO A 68 7.16 1.61 -5.08
C PRO A 68 8.15 0.57 -5.65
N MET A 69 7.67 -0.64 -5.92
CA MET A 69 8.45 -1.70 -6.59
C MET A 69 7.98 -1.92 -8.03
N GLU A 70 6.69 -2.23 -8.20
CA GLU A 70 6.12 -2.62 -9.48
C GLU A 70 4.74 -2.02 -9.66
N SER A 71 4.34 -1.80 -10.92
CA SER A 71 2.98 -1.34 -11.24
C SER A 71 2.46 -2.00 -12.50
N PHE A 72 1.20 -2.42 -12.45
CA PHE A 72 0.51 -3.12 -13.51
C PHE A 72 -0.79 -2.40 -13.84
N VAL A 73 -1.06 -2.22 -15.14
CA VAL A 73 -2.35 -1.75 -15.63
C VAL A 73 -3.14 -2.96 -16.09
N TYR A 74 -4.37 -3.10 -15.63
CA TYR A 74 -5.28 -4.11 -16.14
C TYR A 74 -6.67 -3.53 -16.38
N HIS A 75 -7.31 -4.06 -17.41
CA HIS A 75 -8.70 -3.77 -17.75
C HIS A 75 -9.53 -4.91 -17.15
N LEU A 76 -10.51 -4.53 -16.29
CA LEU A 76 -11.54 -5.46 -15.84
C LEU A 76 -12.43 -5.87 -17.01
#